data_AF-A0A1I6WVG2-F1
#
_entry.id   AF-A0A1I6WVG2-F1
#
_cell.length_a   1.000
_cell.length_b   1.000
_cell.length_c   1.000
_cell.angle_alpha   90.00
_cell.angle_beta   90.00
_cell.angle_gamma   90.00
#
_symmetry.space_group_name_H-M   'P 1'
#
loop_
_entity.id
_entity.type
_entity.pdbx_description
1 polymer ?
#
loop_
_entity_poly.entity_id
_entity_poly.type
_entity_poly.pdbx_seq_one_letter_code
_entity_poly.pdbx_strand_id
1 'polypeptide(L)'
;MAKEIPSVGDLRRKSEVTDDEIEAATAAYLKNENAKPFAFKSGHTIDVAKAIEMHPQAKKLLADEAATPDRRRTMVTTAVIMGFPVQG
;
A
#
# COMPACT_ATOMS: atom_id res chain seq x y z
N MET A 1 17.67 18.53 -8.42
CA MET A 1 16.57 18.30 -7.47
C MET A 1 16.12 16.88 -7.67
N ALA A 2 16.35 15.99 -6.70
CA ALA A 2 15.84 14.62 -6.79
C ALA A 2 14.30 14.73 -6.84
N LYS A 3 13.66 14.17 -7.88
CA LYS A 3 12.21 13.97 -7.85
C LYS A 3 11.97 13.01 -6.69
N GLU A 4 11.65 13.54 -5.52
CA GLU A 4 11.14 12.74 -4.41
C GLU A 4 9.90 12.03 -4.95
N ILE A 5 10.02 10.72 -5.17
CA ILE A 5 8.88 9.90 -5.54
C ILE A 5 7.95 10.01 -4.33
N PRO A 6 6.78 10.68 -4.44
CA PRO A 6 5.93 10.91 -3.29
C PRO A 6 5.43 9.56 -2.80
N SER A 7 5.55 9.29 -1.50
CA SER A 7 4.89 8.12 -0.92
C SER A 7 3.36 8.30 -0.95
N VAL A 8 2.59 7.23 -0.80
CA VAL A 8 1.13 7.37 -0.64
C VAL A 8 0.79 8.27 0.56
N GLY A 9 1.60 8.22 1.63
CA GLY A 9 1.48 9.13 2.77
C GLY A 9 1.65 10.61 2.38
N ASP A 10 2.56 10.92 1.46
CA ASP A 10 2.73 12.28 0.92
C ASP A 10 1.55 12.68 0.02
N LEU A 11 1.07 11.77 -0.82
CA LEU A 11 -0.12 12.00 -1.64
C LEU A 11 -1.37 12.24 -0.78
N ARG A 12 -1.51 11.49 0.31
CA ARG A 12 -2.57 11.69 1.31
C ARG A 12 -2.47 13.06 1.96
N ARG A 13 -1.27 13.49 2.34
CA ARG A 13 -1.02 14.84 2.89
C ARG A 13 -1.36 15.95 1.91
N LYS A 14 -1.18 15.71 0.60
CA LYS A 14 -1.56 16.62 -0.49
C LYS A 14 -3.03 16.49 -0.91
N SER A 15 -3.81 15.62 -0.25
CA SER A 15 -5.19 15.30 -0.63
C SER A 15 -5.34 14.78 -2.06
N GLU A 16 -4.26 14.22 -2.63
CA GLU A 16 -4.29 13.53 -3.92
C GLU A 16 -4.84 12.11 -3.78
N VAL A 17 -4.63 11.49 -2.62
CA VAL A 17 -5.16 10.18 -2.26
C VAL A 17 -5.97 10.29 -0.98
N THR A 18 -7.11 9.63 -0.92
CA THR A 18 -7.97 9.61 0.27
C THR A 18 -7.75 8.38 1.14
N ASP A 19 -8.12 8.47 2.42
CA ASP A 19 -8.09 7.32 3.35
C ASP A 19 -8.93 6.15 2.84
N ASP A 20 -10.07 6.44 2.20
CA ASP A 20 -10.96 5.45 1.57
C ASP A 20 -10.26 4.68 0.46
N GLU A 21 -9.47 5.37 -0.37
CA GLU A 21 -8.68 4.72 -1.42
C GLU A 21 -7.54 3.86 -0.86
N ILE A 22 -6.90 4.30 0.23
CA ILE A 22 -5.87 3.51 0.93
C ILE A 22 -6.49 2.25 1.52
N GLU A 23 -7.69 2.37 2.11
CA GLU A 23 -8.46 1.25 2.61
C GLU A 23 -8.89 0.31 1.48
N ALA A 24 -9.35 0.85 0.35
CA ALA A 24 -9.71 0.07 -0.83
C ALA A 24 -8.51 -0.71 -1.40
N ALA A 25 -7.32 -0.07 -1.47
CA ALA A 25 -6.09 -0.71 -1.88
C ALA A 25 -5.69 -1.85 -0.91
N THR A 26 -5.81 -1.59 0.39
CA THR A 26 -5.58 -2.59 1.44
C THR A 26 -6.53 -3.78 1.29
N ALA A 27 -7.83 -3.53 1.15
CA ALA A 27 -8.85 -4.56 1.03
C ALA A 27 -8.70 -5.37 -0.26
N ALA A 28 -8.30 -4.73 -1.36
CA ALA A 28 -8.01 -5.40 -2.62
C ALA A 28 -6.83 -6.37 -2.49
N TYR A 29 -5.76 -5.96 -1.80
CA TYR A 29 -4.62 -6.82 -1.52
C TYR A 29 -4.97 -7.98 -0.57
N LEU A 30 -5.75 -7.72 0.49
CA LEU A 30 -6.19 -8.78 1.40
C LEU A 30 -7.12 -9.80 0.74
N LYS A 31 -7.91 -9.38 -0.26
CA LYS A 31 -8.70 -10.30 -1.09
C LYS A 31 -7.84 -11.10 -2.05
N ASN A 32 -6.80 -10.49 -2.61
CA ASN A 32 -5.88 -11.08 -3.56
C ASN A 32 -4.46 -10.55 -3.31
N GLU A 33 -3.62 -11.35 -2.65
CA GLU A 33 -2.23 -11.01 -2.35
C GLU A 33 -1.35 -10.81 -3.60
N ASN A 34 -1.83 -11.29 -4.76
CA ASN A 34 -1.24 -11.12 -6.08
C ASN A 34 -2.06 -10.17 -6.96
N ALA A 35 -2.82 -9.27 -6.35
CA ALA A 35 -3.62 -8.28 -7.06
C ALA A 35 -2.72 -7.40 -7.94
N LYS A 36 -3.27 -7.01 -9.09
CA LYS A 36 -2.65 -6.01 -9.95
C LYS A 36 -2.46 -4.70 -9.18
N PRO A 37 -1.49 -3.86 -9.60
CA PRO A 37 -1.27 -2.55 -9.00
C PRO A 37 -2.58 -1.76 -8.89
N PHE A 38 -2.83 -1.20 -7.72
CA PHE A 38 -4.04 -0.42 -7.43
C PHE A 38 -3.87 0.99 -7.98
N ALA A 39 -4.75 1.39 -8.90
CA ALA A 39 -4.77 2.75 -9.44
C ALA A 39 -5.62 3.66 -8.54
N PHE A 40 -4.99 4.68 -8.00
CA PHE A 40 -5.64 5.80 -7.33
C PHE A 40 -6.31 6.73 -8.34
N LYS A 41 -7.35 7.45 -7.90
CA LYS A 41 -8.08 8.43 -8.72
C LYS A 41 -7.22 9.59 -9.19
N SER A 42 -6.14 9.91 -8.47
CA SER A 42 -5.16 10.93 -8.90
C SER A 42 -4.21 10.46 -10.00
N GLY A 43 -4.39 9.25 -10.56
CA GLY A 43 -3.55 8.71 -11.64
C GLY A 43 -2.27 8.02 -11.15
N HIS A 44 -2.06 7.99 -9.85
CA HIS A 44 -0.99 7.23 -9.21
C HIS A 44 -1.35 5.76 -9.13
N THR A 45 -0.39 4.87 -9.32
CA THR A 45 -0.61 3.43 -9.19
C THR A 45 0.35 2.85 -8.16
N ILE A 46 -0.16 2.13 -7.17
CA ILE A 46 0.65 1.43 -6.17
C ILE A 46 0.61 -0.08 -6.35
N ASP A 47 1.78 -0.69 -6.39
CA ASP A 47 1.93 -2.13 -6.26
C ASP A 47 2.12 -2.48 -4.78
N VAL A 48 1.02 -2.90 -4.14
CA VAL A 48 1.00 -3.23 -2.71
C VAL A 48 1.88 -4.45 -2.42
N ALA A 49 1.91 -5.44 -3.33
CA ALA A 49 2.77 -6.61 -3.19
C ALA A 49 4.24 -6.18 -3.19
N LYS A 50 4.64 -5.36 -4.16
CA LYS A 50 6.00 -4.83 -4.24
C LYS A 50 6.37 -3.95 -3.04
N ALA A 51 5.43 -3.15 -2.53
CA ALA A 51 5.64 -2.37 -1.31
C ALA A 51 5.91 -3.27 -0.10
N ILE A 52 5.15 -4.36 0.03
CA ILE A 52 5.35 -5.36 1.08
C ILE A 52 6.68 -6.10 0.90
N GLU A 53 7.08 -6.43 -0.33
CA GLU A 53 8.38 -7.06 -0.60
C GLU A 53 9.56 -6.16 -0.22
N MET A 54 9.41 -4.84 -0.38
CA MET A 54 10.40 -3.87 0.10
C MET A 54 10.43 -3.74 1.64
N HIS A 55 9.43 -4.28 2.34
CA HIS A 55 9.34 -4.27 3.80
C HIS A 55 9.42 -5.69 4.40
N PRO A 56 10.62 -6.17 4.80
CA PRO A 56 10.80 -7.54 5.31
C PRO A 56 9.98 -7.85 6.57
N GLN A 57 9.63 -6.84 7.39
CA GLN A 57 8.70 -7.01 8.51
C GLN A 57 7.26 -7.27 8.06
N ALA A 58 6.80 -6.57 7.02
CA ALA A 58 5.46 -6.77 6.47
C ALA A 58 5.34 -8.16 5.85
N LYS A 59 6.35 -8.59 5.07
CA LYS A 59 6.41 -9.94 4.50
C LYS A 59 6.37 -11.03 5.58
N LYS A 60 7.15 -10.89 6.66
CA LYS A 60 7.12 -11.85 7.78
C LYS A 60 5.77 -11.90 8.48
N LEU A 61 5.13 -10.75 8.71
CA LEU A 61 3.82 -10.71 9.37
C LEU A 61 2.71 -11.30 8.49
N LEU A 62 2.78 -11.10 7.18
CA LEU A 62 1.78 -11.64 6.25
C LEU A 62 1.97 -13.15 6.00
N ALA A 63 3.20 -13.63 6.06
CA ALA A 63 3.51 -15.06 6.06
C ALA A 63 3.14 -15.76 7.38
N ASP A 64 2.91 -15.01 8.46
CA ASP A 64 2.53 -15.56 9.76
C ASP A 64 1.03 -15.91 9.78
N GLU A 65 0.71 -17.21 9.78
CA GLU A 65 -0.66 -17.72 9.87
C GLU A 65 -1.35 -17.40 11.20
N ALA A 66 -0.57 -17.14 12.25
CA ALA A 66 -1.07 -16.73 13.56
C ALA A 66 -1.42 -15.23 13.63
N ALA A 67 -1.07 -14.43 12.61
CA ALA A 67 -1.42 -13.03 12.56
C ALA A 67 -2.93 -12.84 12.38
N THR A 68 -3.57 -12.25 13.38
CA THR A 68 -4.98 -11.87 13.33
C THR A 68 -5.29 -11.01 12.08
N PRO A 69 -6.49 -11.14 11.49
CA PRO A 69 -6.87 -10.39 10.29
C PRO A 69 -6.74 -8.87 10.45
N ASP A 70 -7.08 -8.32 11.63
CA ASP A 70 -6.85 -6.91 11.95
C ASP A 70 -5.39 -6.49 11.85
N ARG A 71 -4.48 -7.30 12.43
CA ARG A 71 -3.04 -7.03 12.42
C ARG A 71 -2.47 -7.09 11.00
N ARG A 72 -2.94 -8.05 10.18
CA ARG A 72 -2.57 -8.13 8.76
C ARG A 72 -3.04 -6.88 8.02
N ARG A 73 -4.29 -6.46 8.22
CA ARG A 73 -4.84 -5.24 7.63
C ARG A 73 -4.03 -4.00 8.00
N THR A 74 -3.76 -3.78 9.28
CA THR A 74 -2.94 -2.64 9.73
C THR A 74 -1.56 -2.63 9.09
N MET A 75 -0.93 -3.79 8.96
CA MET A 75 0.40 -3.91 8.34
C MET A 75 0.36 -3.62 6.84
N VAL A 76 -0.64 -4.15 6.12
CA VAL A 76 -0.83 -3.86 4.69
C VAL A 76 -1.12 -2.37 4.48
N THR A 77 -2.01 -1.77 5.28
CA THR A 77 -2.28 -0.32 5.23
C THR A 77 -1.01 0.49 5.47
N THR A 78 -0.18 0.09 6.43
CA THR A 78 1.11 0.74 6.71
C THR A 78 2.07 0.62 5.52
N ALA A 79 2.15 -0.57 4.89
CA ALA A 79 2.94 -0.78 3.69
C ALA A 79 2.42 0.02 2.49
N VAL A 80 1.10 0.18 2.34
CA VAL A 80 0.49 1.04 1.31
C VAL A 80 0.89 2.49 1.55
N ILE A 81 0.75 3.01 2.78
CA ILE A 81 1.07 4.39 3.13
C ILE A 81 2.55 4.70 2.90
N MET A 82 3.45 3.81 3.29
CA MET A 82 4.90 3.96 3.07
C MET A 82 5.33 3.57 1.65
N GLY A 83 4.44 2.98 0.88
CA GLY A 83 4.70 2.56 -0.48
C GLY A 83 4.91 3.75 -1.41
N PHE A 84 5.75 3.55 -2.41
CA PHE A 84 6.07 4.54 -3.43
C PHE A 84 5.24 4.23 -4.69
N PRO A 85 4.11 4.92 -4.90
CA PRO A 85 3.33 4.78 -6.12
C PRO A 85 4.12 5.30 -7.33
N VAL A 86 3.88 4.68 -8.47
CA VAL A 86 4.35 5.17 -9.76
C VAL A 86 3.27 6.07 -10.37
N GLN A 87 3.67 7.24 -10.84
CA GLN A 87 2.77 8.11 -11.61
C GLN A 87 2.72 7.57 -13.05
N GLY A 88 1.52 7.13 -13.47
CA GLY A 88 1.26 6.57 -14.80
C GLY A 88 0.82 7.62 -15.80
#